data_AF-A0A1R1Z055-F1
#
_entry.id   AF-A0A1R1Z055-F1
#
_cell.length_a   1.000
_cell.length_b   1.000
_cell.length_c   1.000
_cell.angle_alpha   90.00
_cell.angle_beta   90.00
_cell.angle_gamma   90.00
#
_symmetry.space_group_name_H-M   'P 1'
#
loop_
_entity.id
_entity.type
_entity.pdbx_description
1 polymer ?
#
loop_
_entity_poly.entity_id
_entity_poly.type
_entity_poly.pdbx_seq_one_letter_code
_entity_poly.pdbx_strand_id
1 'polypeptide(L)'
;MADAIAFHGDPAVKARATARLRQHVAAGSFVYFPAWEDGKANAIGAVVEADDTPAYAARLGYPTALAETLPMLINGFRPLSEAARFAEAWLARTPVGGDLSAVVSRMILDLLAKPRLCDTTCRHPALEESRLAIIALHRRAVEGDEPDRQQWKAVRLAAVAATDALGDDVLDRAAASTVESAAWPGTMRTVLRDTLNALGAFELRVALAEIGWTPEEESRVFQLREQAEKNAYKAEFQGLERVYAILDADHPELSARFRKRCERLEQSSEMYVTTGWRLIEMIETSPILTAQA
;
A
#
# COMPACT_ATOMS: atom_id res chain seq x y z
N MET A 1 -1.08 -3.11 26.91
CA MET A 1 0.22 -3.76 26.64
C MET A 1 0.07 -5.21 26.16
N ALA A 2 -1.06 -5.57 25.53
CA ALA A 2 -1.24 -6.85 24.80
C ALA A 2 -1.47 -6.60 23.30
N ASP A 3 -1.45 -5.33 22.87
CA ASP A 3 -1.65 -4.95 21.48
C ASP A 3 -0.33 -5.19 20.72
N ALA A 4 -0.41 -5.81 19.55
CA ALA A 4 0.73 -6.17 18.68
C ALA A 4 1.48 -7.48 19.00
N ILE A 5 1.01 -8.34 19.92
CA ILE A 5 1.56 -9.69 20.05
C ILE A 5 0.86 -10.65 19.10
N ALA A 6 1.58 -11.15 18.11
CA ALA A 6 1.05 -11.99 17.05
C ALA A 6 0.35 -13.24 17.59
N PHE A 7 -0.88 -13.43 17.14
CA PHE A 7 -1.82 -14.47 17.55
C PHE A 7 -2.08 -14.52 19.06
N HIS A 8 -1.83 -13.41 19.77
CA HIS A 8 -1.88 -13.33 21.24
C HIS A 8 -0.96 -14.34 21.95
N GLY A 9 0.07 -14.84 21.24
CA GLY A 9 0.90 -15.93 21.73
C GLY A 9 0.22 -17.31 21.73
N ASP A 10 -1.00 -17.46 21.22
CA ASP A 10 -1.75 -18.72 21.19
C ASP A 10 -1.64 -19.41 19.80
N PRO A 11 -0.96 -20.57 19.69
CA PRO A 11 -0.88 -21.33 18.45
C PRO A 11 -2.26 -21.72 17.88
N ALA A 12 -3.28 -21.88 18.73
CA ALA A 12 -4.63 -22.23 18.30
C ALA A 12 -5.30 -21.07 17.55
N VAL A 13 -5.01 -19.81 17.89
CA VAL A 13 -5.48 -18.64 17.11
C VAL A 13 -4.91 -18.68 15.70
N LYS A 14 -3.60 -18.92 15.55
CA LYS A 14 -2.94 -19.07 14.24
C LYS A 14 -3.52 -20.23 13.44
N ALA A 15 -3.69 -21.39 14.08
CA ALA A 15 -4.21 -22.59 13.42
C ALA A 15 -5.63 -22.36 12.89
N ARG A 16 -6.52 -21.75 13.68
CA ARG A 16 -7.89 -21.43 13.26
C ARG A 16 -7.91 -20.44 12.08
N ALA A 17 -7.14 -19.35 12.16
CA ALA A 17 -7.08 -18.36 11.09
C ALA A 17 -6.56 -18.96 9.78
N THR A 18 -5.49 -19.74 9.86
CA THR A 18 -4.89 -20.42 8.70
C THR A 18 -5.83 -21.44 8.08
N ALA A 19 -6.52 -22.24 8.91
CA ALA A 19 -7.47 -23.24 8.43
C ALA A 19 -8.63 -22.62 7.66
N ARG A 20 -9.22 -21.53 8.17
CA ARG A 20 -10.34 -20.84 7.50
C ARG A 20 -9.91 -20.21 6.17
N LEU A 21 -8.74 -19.53 6.14
CA LEU A 21 -8.22 -19.01 4.89
C LEU A 21 -8.01 -20.12 3.84
N ARG A 22 -7.35 -21.20 4.23
CA ARG A 22 -7.11 -22.34 3.32
C ARG A 22 -8.38 -23.01 2.85
N GLN A 23 -9.43 -23.06 3.68
CA GLN A 23 -10.73 -23.55 3.26
C GLN A 23 -11.30 -22.73 2.09
N HIS A 24 -11.23 -21.40 2.16
CA HIS A 24 -11.70 -20.55 1.06
C HIS A 24 -10.86 -20.70 -0.20
N VAL A 25 -9.54 -20.78 -0.05
CA VAL A 25 -8.62 -21.00 -1.18
C VAL A 25 -8.89 -22.34 -1.85
N ALA A 26 -8.97 -23.43 -1.08
CA ALA A 26 -9.23 -24.78 -1.59
C ALA A 26 -10.62 -24.92 -2.23
N ALA A 27 -11.62 -24.19 -1.73
CA ALA A 27 -12.96 -24.15 -2.29
C ALA A 27 -13.11 -23.22 -3.51
N GLY A 28 -12.06 -22.50 -3.91
CA GLY A 28 -12.13 -21.52 -5.00
C GLY A 28 -13.02 -20.30 -4.69
N SER A 29 -13.27 -20.03 -3.40
CA SER A 29 -14.13 -18.93 -2.93
C SER A 29 -13.33 -17.73 -2.42
N PHE A 30 -12.00 -17.80 -2.44
CA PHE A 30 -11.13 -16.66 -2.18
C PHE A 30 -11.26 -15.60 -3.27
N VAL A 31 -11.44 -14.33 -2.89
CA VAL A 31 -11.60 -13.19 -3.82
C VAL A 31 -10.83 -11.97 -3.33
N TYR A 32 -10.63 -10.97 -4.20
CA TYR A 32 -10.09 -9.66 -3.78
C TYR A 32 -11.13 -8.86 -2.98
N PHE A 33 -12.35 -8.86 -3.49
CA PHE A 33 -13.53 -8.24 -2.90
C PHE A 33 -14.76 -9.06 -3.31
N PRO A 34 -15.85 -9.00 -2.52
CA PRO A 34 -15.99 -8.33 -1.23
C PRO A 34 -15.18 -9.02 -0.12
N ALA A 35 -15.11 -8.41 1.07
CA ALA A 35 -14.42 -9.04 2.19
C ALA A 35 -15.13 -10.32 2.64
N TRP A 36 -16.46 -10.29 2.72
CA TRP A 36 -17.31 -11.41 3.08
C TRP A 36 -18.71 -11.25 2.47
N GLU A 37 -19.08 -12.12 1.53
CA GLU A 37 -20.43 -12.14 0.93
C GLU A 37 -20.66 -13.46 0.20
N ASP A 38 -21.86 -14.04 0.28
CA ASP A 38 -22.28 -15.23 -0.51
C ASP A 38 -21.28 -16.40 -0.52
N GLY A 39 -20.67 -16.69 0.64
CA GLY A 39 -19.68 -17.75 0.79
C GLY A 39 -18.31 -17.46 0.17
N LYS A 40 -18.12 -16.27 -0.40
CA LYS A 40 -16.83 -15.74 -0.86
C LYS A 40 -16.20 -14.88 0.22
N ALA A 41 -14.87 -14.90 0.25
CA ALA A 41 -14.12 -14.14 1.23
C ALA A 41 -12.76 -13.66 0.70
N ASN A 42 -12.34 -12.46 1.11
CA ASN A 42 -10.93 -12.08 1.02
C ASN A 42 -10.17 -12.49 2.28
N ALA A 43 -8.91 -12.10 2.42
CA ALA A 43 -8.10 -12.46 3.57
C ALA A 43 -8.66 -11.98 4.93
N ILE A 44 -9.35 -10.84 4.95
CA ILE A 44 -9.99 -10.30 6.15
C ILE A 44 -11.21 -11.17 6.51
N GLY A 45 -12.18 -11.26 5.59
CA GLY A 45 -13.42 -11.99 5.87
C GLY A 45 -13.21 -13.48 6.03
N ALA A 46 -12.17 -14.08 5.45
CA ALA A 46 -11.86 -15.50 5.68
C ALA A 46 -11.54 -15.77 7.17
N VAL A 47 -11.00 -14.78 7.89
CA VAL A 47 -10.67 -14.91 9.32
C VAL A 47 -11.77 -14.37 10.23
N VAL A 48 -12.56 -13.38 9.77
CA VAL A 48 -13.57 -12.75 10.63
C VAL A 48 -15.03 -12.91 10.25
N GLU A 49 -15.33 -13.50 9.10
CA GLU A 49 -16.71 -13.66 8.59
C GLU A 49 -17.47 -12.33 8.50
N ALA A 50 -16.74 -11.24 8.26
CA ALA A 50 -17.27 -9.89 8.15
C ALA A 50 -16.29 -9.00 7.36
N ASP A 51 -16.78 -7.85 6.91
CA ASP A 51 -15.95 -6.75 6.42
C ASP A 51 -15.50 -5.86 7.61
N ASP A 52 -14.62 -6.41 8.45
CA ASP A 52 -14.20 -5.77 9.70
C ASP A 52 -12.69 -5.95 9.96
N THR A 53 -11.90 -5.03 9.40
CA THR A 53 -10.44 -4.99 9.59
C THR A 53 -10.03 -4.77 11.06
N PRO A 54 -10.68 -3.89 11.84
CA PRO A 54 -10.45 -3.80 13.28
C PRO A 54 -10.65 -5.13 14.03
N ALA A 55 -11.73 -5.88 13.74
CA ALA A 55 -11.95 -7.19 14.33
C ALA A 55 -10.89 -8.21 13.89
N TYR A 56 -10.39 -8.12 12.66
CA TYR A 56 -9.28 -8.94 12.18
C TYR A 56 -8.00 -8.66 12.98
N ALA A 57 -7.64 -7.38 13.13
CA ALA A 57 -6.49 -6.96 13.92
C ALA A 57 -6.60 -7.45 15.37
N ALA A 58 -7.75 -7.21 16.01
CA ALA A 58 -8.01 -7.63 17.38
C ALA A 58 -7.99 -9.16 17.54
N ARG A 59 -8.57 -9.91 16.60
CA ARG A 59 -8.59 -11.39 16.65
C ARG A 59 -7.20 -12.00 16.53
N LEU A 60 -6.32 -11.39 15.73
CA LEU A 60 -4.97 -11.89 15.51
C LEU A 60 -3.90 -11.25 16.38
N GLY A 61 -4.22 -10.21 17.16
CA GLY A 61 -3.21 -9.46 17.93
C GLY A 61 -2.27 -8.66 17.04
N TYR A 62 -2.73 -8.25 15.85
CA TYR A 62 -1.93 -7.48 14.90
C TYR A 62 -2.07 -5.98 15.17
N PRO A 63 -1.03 -5.16 14.92
CA PRO A 63 -1.19 -3.71 14.87
C PRO A 63 -2.27 -3.34 13.85
N THR A 64 -3.19 -2.46 14.22
CA THR A 64 -4.29 -2.06 13.32
C THR A 64 -3.77 -1.47 12.01
N ALA A 65 -2.70 -0.66 12.06
CA ALA A 65 -2.07 -0.11 10.85
C ALA A 65 -1.52 -1.18 9.90
N LEU A 66 -1.06 -2.30 10.44
CA LEU A 66 -0.60 -3.44 9.65
C LEU A 66 -1.80 -4.14 8.98
N ALA A 67 -2.89 -4.38 9.72
CA ALA A 67 -4.10 -4.99 9.20
C ALA A 67 -4.81 -4.12 8.13
N GLU A 68 -4.88 -2.80 8.34
CA GLU A 68 -5.44 -1.82 7.39
C GLU A 68 -4.68 -1.73 6.06
N THR A 69 -3.41 -2.10 6.07
CA THR A 69 -2.57 -2.10 4.86
C THR A 69 -2.75 -3.39 4.04
N LEU A 70 -3.15 -4.49 4.68
CA LEU A 70 -3.20 -5.82 4.06
C LEU A 70 -4.07 -5.89 2.79
N PRO A 71 -5.30 -5.34 2.73
CA PRO A 71 -6.11 -5.38 1.51
C PRO A 71 -5.43 -4.72 0.32
N MET A 72 -4.75 -3.59 0.54
CA MET A 72 -4.02 -2.87 -0.51
C MET A 72 -2.85 -3.69 -1.06
N LEU A 73 -2.11 -4.38 -0.18
CA LEU A 73 -1.01 -5.26 -0.59
C LEU A 73 -1.53 -6.45 -1.42
N ILE A 74 -2.57 -7.15 -0.93
CA ILE A 74 -3.19 -8.28 -1.62
C ILE A 74 -3.68 -7.87 -3.01
N ASN A 75 -4.29 -6.68 -3.11
CA ASN A 75 -4.77 -6.13 -4.38
C ASN A 75 -3.64 -5.81 -5.37
N GLY A 76 -2.38 -5.77 -4.95
CA GLY A 76 -1.22 -5.67 -5.83
C GLY A 76 -0.83 -6.98 -6.51
N PHE A 77 -1.22 -8.14 -5.97
CA PHE A 77 -0.85 -9.44 -6.54
C PHE A 77 -1.78 -9.83 -7.69
N ARG A 78 -1.22 -10.23 -8.83
CA ARG A 78 -1.94 -10.84 -9.95
C ARG A 78 -1.14 -12.06 -10.46
N PRO A 79 -1.79 -13.16 -10.89
CA PRO A 79 -3.23 -13.46 -10.81
C PRO A 79 -3.72 -13.73 -9.37
N LEU A 80 -5.02 -14.03 -9.19
CA LEU A 80 -5.64 -14.28 -7.88
C LEU A 80 -4.98 -15.40 -7.07
N SER A 81 -4.39 -16.40 -7.73
CA SER A 81 -3.61 -17.45 -7.06
C SER A 81 -2.37 -16.92 -6.34
N GLU A 82 -1.73 -15.88 -6.87
CA GLU A 82 -0.60 -15.22 -6.22
C GLU A 82 -1.04 -14.40 -5.00
N ALA A 83 -2.21 -13.76 -5.09
CA ALA A 83 -2.83 -13.07 -3.96
C ALA A 83 -3.17 -14.04 -2.82
N ALA A 84 -3.73 -15.21 -3.15
CA ALA A 84 -3.99 -16.28 -2.19
C ALA A 84 -2.70 -16.79 -1.54
N ARG A 85 -1.66 -17.04 -2.35
CA ARG A 85 -0.33 -17.47 -1.86
C ARG A 85 0.27 -16.46 -0.88
N PHE A 86 0.16 -15.17 -1.19
CA PHE A 86 0.61 -14.11 -0.30
C PHE A 86 -0.19 -14.07 1.01
N ALA A 87 -1.52 -14.15 0.94
CA ALA A 87 -2.39 -14.17 2.13
C ALA A 87 -2.09 -15.39 3.04
N GLU A 88 -1.83 -16.56 2.45
CA GLU A 88 -1.42 -17.74 3.22
C GLU A 88 -0.05 -17.54 3.87
N ALA A 89 0.92 -17.01 3.13
CA ALA A 89 2.26 -16.74 3.64
C ALA A 89 2.23 -15.70 4.78
N TRP A 90 1.35 -14.70 4.69
CA TRP A 90 1.15 -13.68 5.71
C TRP A 90 0.80 -14.31 7.07
N LEU A 91 -0.14 -15.25 7.10
CA LEU A 91 -0.47 -15.97 8.35
C LEU A 91 0.60 -17.01 8.71
N ALA A 92 1.07 -17.79 7.75
CA ALA A 92 1.95 -18.93 7.99
C ALA A 92 3.34 -18.50 8.49
N ARG A 93 3.91 -17.42 7.96
CA ARG A 93 5.25 -16.91 8.33
C ARG A 93 5.22 -15.97 9.53
N THR A 94 4.04 -15.51 9.96
CA THR A 94 3.97 -14.75 11.22
C THR A 94 4.25 -15.68 12.41
N PRO A 95 5.27 -15.41 13.24
CA PRO A 95 5.57 -16.24 14.41
C PRO A 95 4.49 -16.06 15.48
N VAL A 96 4.14 -17.15 16.17
CA VAL A 96 3.24 -17.07 17.33
C VAL A 96 3.99 -16.38 18.47
N GLY A 97 3.38 -15.35 19.07
CA GLY A 97 4.01 -14.58 20.15
C GLY A 97 5.06 -13.57 19.68
N GLY A 98 5.20 -13.36 18.37
CA GLY A 98 6.08 -12.30 17.83
C GLY A 98 5.57 -10.91 18.20
N ASP A 99 6.46 -10.05 18.66
CA ASP A 99 6.18 -8.63 18.90
C ASP A 99 6.22 -7.85 17.58
N LEU A 100 5.05 -7.38 17.17
CA LEU A 100 4.84 -6.64 15.92
C LEU A 100 4.85 -5.11 16.13
N SER A 101 5.09 -4.61 17.35
CA SER A 101 4.98 -3.19 17.70
C SER A 101 5.88 -2.29 16.84
N ALA A 102 7.08 -2.76 16.52
CA ALA A 102 8.05 -2.01 15.72
C ALA A 102 7.88 -2.18 14.19
N VAL A 103 7.10 -3.16 13.71
CA VAL A 103 7.03 -3.52 12.28
C VAL A 103 6.57 -2.36 11.41
N VAL A 104 5.55 -1.61 11.86
CA VAL A 104 5.01 -0.48 11.10
C VAL A 104 6.05 0.62 10.94
N SER A 105 6.71 1.02 12.03
CA SER A 105 7.76 2.05 11.98
C SER A 105 8.95 1.59 11.14
N ARG A 106 9.39 0.32 11.24
CA ARG A 106 10.45 -0.23 10.38
C ARG A 106 10.08 -0.16 8.90
N MET A 107 8.83 -0.48 8.55
CA MET A 107 8.37 -0.38 7.17
C MET A 107 8.34 1.06 6.68
N ILE A 108 7.85 2.01 7.48
CA ILE A 108 7.87 3.43 7.11
C ILE A 108 9.31 3.92 6.87
N LEU A 109 10.28 3.49 7.69
CA LEU A 109 11.69 3.79 7.45
C LEU A 109 12.19 3.25 6.10
N ASP A 110 11.85 2.01 5.75
CA ASP A 110 12.21 1.40 4.45
C ASP A 110 11.53 2.15 3.27
N LEU A 111 10.30 2.65 3.45
CA LEU A 111 9.59 3.44 2.43
C LEU A 111 10.19 4.85 2.26
N LEU A 112 10.54 5.53 3.37
CA LEU A 112 11.16 6.86 3.34
C LEU A 112 12.61 6.85 2.84
N ALA A 113 13.23 5.67 2.78
CA ALA A 113 14.59 5.48 2.27
C ALA A 113 14.65 5.13 0.76
N LYS A 114 13.52 5.12 0.05
CA LYS A 114 13.49 4.77 -1.38
C LYS A 114 14.32 5.79 -2.20
N PRO A 115 15.22 5.34 -3.09
CA PRO A 115 16.17 6.23 -3.77
C PRO A 115 15.50 7.40 -4.50
N ARG A 116 14.47 7.13 -5.32
CA ARG A 116 13.75 8.17 -6.07
C ARG A 116 13.08 9.21 -5.18
N LEU A 117 12.57 8.78 -4.02
CA LEU A 117 12.02 9.70 -3.02
C LEU A 117 13.13 10.58 -2.45
N CYS A 118 14.26 9.98 -2.02
CA CYS A 118 15.42 10.71 -1.51
C CYS A 118 15.97 11.71 -2.55
N ASP A 119 16.14 11.30 -3.80
CA ASP A 119 16.63 12.16 -4.88
C ASP A 119 15.70 13.37 -5.11
N THR A 120 14.39 13.18 -4.90
CA THR A 120 13.41 14.26 -5.00
C THR A 120 13.45 15.18 -3.79
N THR A 121 13.44 14.63 -2.57
CA THR A 121 13.45 15.46 -1.35
C THR A 121 14.74 16.24 -1.17
N CYS A 122 15.90 15.67 -1.53
CA CYS A 122 17.20 16.33 -1.46
C CYS A 122 17.30 17.62 -2.30
N ARG A 123 16.45 17.79 -3.32
CA ARG A 123 16.36 19.04 -4.10
C ARG A 123 15.70 20.19 -3.34
N HIS A 124 15.02 19.87 -2.23
CA HIS A 124 14.19 20.78 -1.45
C HIS A 124 14.60 20.74 0.04
N PRO A 125 15.49 21.64 0.51
CA PRO A 125 16.09 21.54 1.84
C PRO A 125 15.09 21.39 3.00
N ALA A 126 13.99 22.15 3.00
CA ALA A 126 12.97 22.07 4.06
C ALA A 126 12.18 20.75 4.05
N LEU A 127 11.94 20.18 2.85
CA LEU A 127 11.29 18.89 2.72
C LEU A 127 12.22 17.75 3.14
N GLU A 128 13.50 17.83 2.78
CA GLU A 128 14.51 16.87 3.21
C GLU A 128 14.70 16.90 4.74
N GLU A 129 14.78 18.08 5.34
CA GLU A 129 14.82 18.23 6.80
C GLU A 129 13.61 17.58 7.47
N SER A 130 12.40 17.79 6.91
CA SER A 130 11.17 17.18 7.40
C SER A 130 11.21 15.66 7.30
N ARG A 131 11.66 15.11 6.17
CA ARG A 131 11.82 13.66 5.96
C ARG A 131 12.78 13.05 6.99
N LEU A 132 13.93 13.69 7.22
CA LEU A 132 14.93 13.24 8.18
C LEU A 132 14.42 13.31 9.64
N ALA A 133 13.66 14.36 9.98
CA ALA A 133 13.04 14.49 11.30
C ALA A 133 12.00 13.39 11.56
N ILE A 134 11.18 13.04 10.56
CA ILE A 134 10.21 11.94 10.65
C ILE A 134 10.93 10.59 10.78
N ILE A 135 12.00 10.37 10.00
CA ILE A 135 12.87 9.19 10.14
C ILE A 135 13.41 9.08 11.57
N ALA A 136 13.87 10.18 12.17
CA ALA A 136 14.38 10.17 13.54
C ALA A 136 13.32 9.74 14.56
N LEU A 137 12.07 10.20 14.42
CA LEU A 137 10.98 9.77 15.31
C LEU A 137 10.63 8.29 15.14
N HIS A 138 10.57 7.77 13.92
CA HIS A 138 10.33 6.35 13.71
C HIS A 138 11.47 5.47 14.23
N ARG A 139 12.74 5.90 14.10
CA ARG A 139 13.88 5.17 14.68
C ARG A 139 13.77 5.07 16.20
N ARG A 140 13.50 6.17 16.89
CA ARG A 140 13.25 6.18 18.34
C ARG A 140 12.12 5.22 18.73
N ALA A 141 11.00 5.25 17.99
CA ALA A 141 9.88 4.33 18.23
C ALA A 141 10.25 2.85 18.04
N VAL A 142 11.13 2.52 17.08
CA VAL A 142 11.65 1.15 16.90
C VAL A 142 12.57 0.72 18.05
N GLU A 143 13.31 1.67 18.64
CA GLU A 143 14.18 1.45 19.79
C GLU A 143 13.41 1.39 21.13
N GLY A 144 12.09 1.58 21.11
CA GLY A 144 11.23 1.58 22.29
C GLY A 144 11.14 2.94 23.01
N ASP A 145 11.76 3.99 22.47
CA ASP A 145 11.59 5.37 22.92
C ASP A 145 10.38 5.99 22.20
N GLU A 146 9.22 5.93 22.84
CA GLU A 146 7.96 6.42 22.28
C GLU A 146 7.92 7.95 22.19
N PRO A 147 8.02 8.56 20.99
CA PRO A 147 7.95 10.00 20.88
C PRO A 147 6.55 10.50 21.20
N ASP A 148 6.46 11.60 21.94
CA ASP A 148 5.18 12.10 22.40
C ASP A 148 4.36 12.79 21.29
N ARG A 149 3.10 13.07 21.59
CA ARG A 149 2.16 13.71 20.66
C ARG A 149 2.65 15.10 20.19
N GLN A 150 3.38 15.84 21.02
CA GLN A 150 3.88 17.16 20.69
C GLN A 150 5.02 17.07 19.68
N GLN A 151 5.93 16.11 19.85
CA GLN A 151 7.02 15.82 18.91
C GLN A 151 6.47 15.44 17.52
N TRP A 152 5.51 14.51 17.47
CA TRP A 152 4.85 14.14 16.20
C TRP A 152 4.10 15.31 15.55
N LYS A 153 3.40 16.12 16.36
CA LYS A 153 2.71 17.31 15.84
C LYS A 153 3.70 18.32 15.25
N ALA A 154 4.84 18.54 15.89
CA ALA A 154 5.84 19.50 15.43
C ALA A 154 6.41 19.10 14.06
N VAL A 155 6.86 17.84 13.90
CA VAL A 155 7.42 17.38 12.61
C VAL A 155 6.36 17.35 11.50
N ARG A 156 5.10 17.04 11.83
CA ARG A 156 4.01 17.08 10.85
C ARG A 156 3.73 18.49 10.37
N LEU A 157 3.68 19.47 11.27
CA LEU A 157 3.49 20.87 10.88
C LEU A 157 4.64 21.39 10.04
N ALA A 158 5.87 20.98 10.33
CA ALA A 158 7.04 21.30 9.50
C ALA A 158 6.93 20.68 8.10
N ALA A 159 6.52 19.41 7.99
CA ALA A 159 6.31 18.75 6.70
C ALA A 159 5.23 19.43 5.86
N VAL A 160 4.08 19.78 6.46
CA VAL A 160 3.01 20.54 5.79
C VAL A 160 3.54 21.89 5.30
N ALA A 161 4.25 22.64 6.15
CA ALA A 161 4.82 23.93 5.76
C ALA A 161 5.85 23.80 4.62
N ALA A 162 6.66 22.73 4.63
CA ALA A 162 7.59 22.44 3.55
C ALA A 162 6.85 22.14 2.23
N THR A 163 5.75 21.38 2.28
CA THR A 163 4.91 21.11 1.11
C THR A 163 4.22 22.36 0.58
N ASP A 164 3.70 23.23 1.45
CA ASP A 164 3.04 24.48 1.09
C ASP A 164 4.00 25.49 0.44
N ALA A 165 5.29 25.40 0.75
CA ALA A 165 6.34 26.21 0.15
C ALA A 165 6.80 25.70 -1.24
N LEU A 166 6.38 24.50 -1.66
CA LEU A 166 6.67 23.98 -3.00
C LEU A 166 5.82 24.69 -4.06
N GLY A 167 6.38 24.78 -5.27
CA GLY A 167 5.59 25.16 -6.44
C GLY A 167 4.63 24.05 -6.90
N ASP A 168 4.03 24.26 -8.08
CA ASP A 168 3.02 23.36 -8.64
C ASP A 168 3.60 22.10 -9.35
N ASP A 169 4.88 21.80 -9.15
CA ASP A 169 5.48 20.60 -9.75
C ASP A 169 4.83 19.34 -9.16
N VAL A 170 4.24 18.53 -10.04
CA VAL A 170 3.42 17.38 -9.66
C VAL A 170 4.25 16.27 -9.01
N LEU A 171 5.53 16.12 -9.37
CA LEU A 171 6.41 15.11 -8.79
C LEU A 171 6.89 15.53 -7.41
N ASP A 172 7.28 16.79 -7.27
CA ASP A 172 7.72 17.35 -5.98
C ASP A 172 6.58 17.31 -4.95
N ARG A 173 5.36 17.70 -5.35
CA ARG A 173 4.16 17.64 -4.48
C ARG A 173 3.78 16.19 -4.12
N ALA A 174 3.97 15.23 -5.02
CA ALA A 174 3.71 13.81 -4.73
C ALA A 174 4.74 13.20 -3.76
N ALA A 175 6.02 13.56 -3.91
CA ALA A 175 7.05 13.21 -2.94
C ALA A 175 6.76 13.82 -1.57
N ALA A 176 6.37 15.09 -1.52
CA ALA A 176 6.02 15.79 -0.29
C ALA A 176 4.82 15.16 0.42
N SER A 177 3.78 14.77 -0.33
CA SER A 177 2.63 14.03 0.18
C SER A 177 3.02 12.68 0.81
N THR A 178 4.06 12.02 0.28
CA THR A 178 4.61 10.79 0.87
C THR A 178 5.26 11.06 2.23
N VAL A 179 6.05 12.13 2.33
CA VAL A 179 6.69 12.55 3.58
C VAL A 179 5.64 12.92 4.64
N GLU A 180 4.63 13.71 4.27
CA GLU A 180 3.53 14.08 5.17
C GLU A 180 2.72 12.88 5.67
N SER A 181 2.42 11.93 4.79
CA SER A 181 1.65 10.73 5.14
C SER A 181 2.38 9.89 6.20
N ALA A 182 3.71 9.93 6.22
CA ALA A 182 4.55 9.26 7.21
C ALA A 182 4.69 10.05 8.53
N ALA A 183 4.19 11.28 8.64
CA ALA A 183 4.37 12.15 9.82
C ALA A 183 3.42 11.81 11.00
N TRP A 184 3.27 10.52 11.28
CA TRP A 184 2.41 9.98 12.34
C TRP A 184 3.07 8.81 13.06
N PRO A 185 2.78 8.60 14.36
CA PRO A 185 3.22 7.40 15.06
C PRO A 185 2.79 6.12 14.33
N GLY A 186 3.62 5.07 14.37
CA GLY A 186 3.30 3.77 13.78
C GLY A 186 2.03 3.11 14.34
N THR A 187 1.53 3.58 15.49
CA THR A 187 0.27 3.15 16.11
C THR A 187 -0.97 3.79 15.48
N MET A 188 -0.81 4.82 14.65
CA MET A 188 -1.95 5.46 13.97
C MET A 188 -2.54 4.54 12.90
N ARG A 189 -3.85 4.30 12.98
CA ARG A 189 -4.58 3.30 12.20
C ARG A 189 -4.23 3.23 10.71
N THR A 190 -4.02 4.35 10.04
CA THR A 190 -3.86 4.38 8.57
C THR A 190 -2.46 4.74 8.10
N VAL A 191 -1.52 5.03 9.00
CA VAL A 191 -0.22 5.64 8.64
C VAL A 191 0.54 4.84 7.59
N LEU A 192 0.61 3.51 7.75
CA LEU A 192 1.34 2.65 6.82
C LEU A 192 0.67 2.61 5.44
N ARG A 193 -0.65 2.43 5.42
CA ARG A 193 -1.45 2.40 4.20
C ARG A 193 -1.36 3.72 3.45
N ASP A 194 -1.52 4.84 4.16
CA ASP A 194 -1.51 6.17 3.55
C ASP A 194 -0.11 6.52 3.02
N THR A 195 0.95 6.18 3.77
CA THR A 195 2.35 6.35 3.31
C THR A 195 2.66 5.51 2.07
N LEU A 196 2.29 4.22 2.08
CA LEU A 196 2.52 3.33 0.94
C LEU A 196 1.68 3.74 -0.28
N ASN A 197 0.44 4.20 -0.08
CA ASN A 197 -0.39 4.71 -1.16
C ASN A 197 0.19 5.99 -1.77
N ALA A 198 0.63 6.94 -0.94
CA ALA A 198 1.28 8.16 -1.39
C ALA A 198 2.57 7.86 -2.19
N LEU A 199 3.41 6.95 -1.68
CA LEU A 199 4.61 6.52 -2.37
C LEU A 199 4.29 5.84 -3.71
N GLY A 200 3.30 4.96 -3.76
CA GLY A 200 2.88 4.31 -5.01
C GLY A 200 2.39 5.30 -6.05
N ALA A 201 1.65 6.31 -5.59
CA ALA A 201 1.20 7.39 -6.46
C ALA A 201 2.36 8.28 -6.93
N PHE A 202 3.41 8.47 -6.12
CA PHE A 202 4.64 9.15 -6.53
C PHE A 202 5.42 8.32 -7.56
N GLU A 203 5.69 7.04 -7.29
CA GLU A 203 6.44 6.15 -8.19
C GLU A 203 5.74 5.98 -9.55
N LEU A 204 4.41 5.88 -9.57
CA LEU A 204 3.66 5.85 -10.82
C LEU A 204 3.87 7.15 -11.62
N ARG A 205 3.81 8.31 -10.97
CA ARG A 205 4.04 9.60 -11.67
C ARG A 205 5.45 9.69 -12.22
N VAL A 206 6.47 9.25 -11.47
CA VAL A 206 7.84 9.18 -11.97
C VAL A 206 7.91 8.28 -13.20
N ALA A 207 7.35 7.07 -13.13
CA ALA A 207 7.36 6.12 -14.25
C ALA A 207 6.62 6.64 -15.51
N LEU A 208 5.55 7.42 -15.32
CA LEU A 208 4.84 8.08 -16.42
C LEU A 208 5.64 9.25 -17.01
N ALA A 209 6.30 10.05 -16.17
CA ALA A 209 7.17 11.12 -16.63
C ALA A 209 8.38 10.58 -17.41
N GLU A 210 8.94 9.42 -17.02
CA GLU A 210 10.04 8.76 -17.73
C GLU A 210 9.70 8.33 -19.17
N ILE A 211 8.42 8.07 -19.46
CA ILE A 211 7.92 7.79 -20.82
C ILE A 211 7.35 9.05 -21.50
N GLY A 212 7.50 10.21 -20.87
CA GLY A 212 7.00 11.50 -21.33
C GLY A 212 5.47 11.61 -21.35
N TRP A 213 4.75 10.73 -20.66
CA TRP A 213 3.28 10.74 -20.65
C TRP A 213 2.76 11.96 -19.89
N THR A 214 1.97 12.80 -20.53
CA THR A 214 1.54 14.09 -19.95
C THR A 214 0.07 14.10 -19.50
N PRO A 215 -0.32 15.00 -18.59
CA PRO A 215 -1.73 15.20 -18.23
C PRO A 215 -2.65 15.54 -19.41
N GLU A 216 -2.12 16.25 -20.42
CA GLU A 216 -2.85 16.58 -21.65
C GLU A 216 -3.14 15.32 -22.48
N GLU A 217 -2.18 14.39 -22.57
CA GLU A 217 -2.38 13.11 -23.24
C GLU A 217 -3.40 12.23 -22.49
N GLU A 218 -3.30 12.16 -21.17
CA GLU A 218 -4.29 11.46 -20.33
C GLU A 218 -5.70 12.04 -20.57
N SER A 219 -5.83 13.37 -20.51
CA SER A 219 -7.09 14.07 -20.78
C SER A 219 -7.61 13.82 -22.19
N ARG A 220 -6.72 13.80 -23.19
CA ARG A 220 -7.08 13.56 -24.58
C ARG A 220 -7.67 12.16 -24.78
N VAL A 221 -7.08 11.13 -24.18
CA VAL A 221 -7.62 9.76 -24.25
C VAL A 221 -9.02 9.69 -23.63
N PHE A 222 -9.23 10.33 -22.48
CA PHE A 222 -10.56 10.36 -21.85
C PHE A 222 -11.61 11.08 -22.70
N GLN A 223 -11.28 12.23 -23.29
CA GLN A 223 -12.18 12.96 -24.18
C GLN A 223 -12.56 12.14 -25.42
N LEU A 224 -11.59 11.44 -26.02
CA LEU A 224 -11.83 10.58 -27.18
C LEU A 224 -12.76 9.41 -26.84
N ARG A 225 -12.55 8.78 -25.68
CA ARG A 225 -13.44 7.74 -25.18
C ARG A 225 -14.86 8.26 -24.95
N GLU A 226 -15.02 9.39 -24.27
CA GLU A 226 -16.33 9.98 -23.98
C GLU A 226 -17.08 10.38 -25.26
N GLN A 227 -16.37 10.96 -26.24
CA GLN A 227 -16.94 11.30 -27.54
C GLN A 227 -17.37 10.05 -28.33
N ALA A 228 -16.58 8.97 -28.26
CA ALA A 228 -16.93 7.71 -28.89
C ALA A 228 -18.14 7.05 -28.22
N GLU A 229 -18.29 7.16 -26.89
CA GLU A 229 -19.49 6.73 -26.17
C GLU A 229 -20.73 7.50 -26.65
N LYS A 230 -20.67 8.83 -26.75
CA LYS A 230 -21.77 9.68 -27.24
C LYS A 230 -22.21 9.35 -28.67
N ASN A 231 -21.26 9.00 -29.53
CA ASN A 231 -21.52 8.76 -30.95
C ASN A 231 -21.73 7.27 -31.29
N ALA A 232 -21.80 6.39 -30.28
CA ALA A 232 -21.81 4.93 -30.45
C ALA A 232 -20.66 4.38 -31.33
N TYR A 233 -19.54 5.10 -31.39
CA TYR A 233 -18.37 4.70 -32.18
C TYR A 233 -17.61 3.57 -31.48
N LYS A 234 -17.27 2.51 -32.22
CA LYS A 234 -16.63 1.29 -31.68
C LYS A 234 -17.44 0.65 -30.53
N ALA A 235 -18.77 0.74 -30.57
CA ALA A 235 -19.64 0.25 -29.49
C ALA A 235 -19.64 -1.29 -29.35
N GLU A 236 -19.11 -2.01 -30.33
CA GLU A 236 -18.87 -3.44 -30.29
C GLU A 236 -17.76 -3.86 -29.31
N PHE A 237 -16.91 -2.93 -28.87
CA PHE A 237 -15.87 -3.15 -27.86
C PHE A 237 -16.26 -2.57 -26.49
N GLN A 238 -15.60 -3.01 -25.42
CA GLN A 238 -15.81 -2.49 -24.07
C GLN A 238 -14.49 -2.18 -23.35
N GLY A 239 -14.56 -1.35 -22.31
CA GLY A 239 -13.42 -1.05 -21.44
C GLY A 239 -12.18 -0.59 -22.19
N LEU A 240 -11.02 -1.17 -21.84
CA LEU A 240 -9.73 -0.84 -22.42
C LEU A 240 -9.61 -1.23 -23.90
N GLU A 241 -10.25 -2.33 -24.32
CA GLU A 241 -10.25 -2.76 -25.72
C GLU A 241 -10.92 -1.72 -26.63
N ARG A 242 -12.00 -1.09 -26.15
CA ARG A 242 -12.65 0.00 -26.88
C ARG A 242 -11.73 1.20 -27.03
N VAL A 243 -11.00 1.56 -25.98
CA VAL A 243 -10.03 2.66 -26.04
C VAL A 243 -8.95 2.35 -27.08
N TYR A 244 -8.38 1.13 -27.08
CA TYR A 244 -7.43 0.72 -28.12
C TYR A 244 -8.03 0.77 -29.52
N ALA A 245 -9.25 0.26 -29.72
CA ALA A 245 -9.91 0.28 -31.03
C ALA A 245 -10.16 1.70 -31.56
N ILE A 246 -10.44 2.68 -30.68
CA ILE A 246 -10.58 4.10 -31.03
C ILE A 246 -9.21 4.68 -31.41
N LEU A 247 -8.19 4.49 -30.56
CA LEU A 247 -6.87 5.08 -30.77
C LEU A 247 -6.14 4.46 -31.96
N ASP A 248 -6.23 3.15 -32.18
CA ASP A 248 -5.59 2.48 -33.31
C ASP A 248 -6.17 2.94 -34.66
N ALA A 249 -7.46 3.27 -34.70
CA ALA A 249 -8.14 3.74 -35.92
C ALA A 249 -7.79 5.19 -36.26
N ASP A 250 -7.83 6.08 -35.26
CA ASP A 250 -7.85 7.54 -35.51
C ASP A 250 -6.60 8.27 -35.00
N HIS A 251 -5.84 7.64 -34.08
CA HIS A 251 -4.73 8.26 -33.36
C HIS A 251 -3.56 7.28 -33.09
N PRO A 252 -2.96 6.66 -34.12
CA PRO A 252 -2.03 5.54 -33.96
C PRO A 252 -0.79 5.86 -33.11
N GLU A 253 -0.26 7.08 -33.19
CA GLU A 253 0.85 7.52 -32.34
C GLU A 253 0.45 7.60 -30.86
N LEU A 254 -0.72 8.18 -30.56
CA LEU A 254 -1.26 8.22 -29.20
C LEU A 254 -1.58 6.82 -28.69
N SER A 255 -2.04 5.91 -29.55
CA SER A 255 -2.24 4.49 -29.20
C SER A 255 -0.95 3.83 -28.72
N ALA A 256 0.13 3.96 -29.51
CA ALA A 256 1.43 3.38 -29.17
C ALA A 256 1.96 3.92 -27.83
N ARG A 257 1.76 5.21 -27.54
CA ARG A 257 2.13 5.82 -26.26
C ARG A 257 1.22 5.38 -25.11
N PHE A 258 -0.08 5.31 -25.34
CA PHE A 258 -1.07 4.90 -24.34
C PHE A 258 -0.84 3.44 -23.90
N ARG A 259 -0.47 2.55 -24.83
CA ARG A 259 -0.07 1.17 -24.50
C ARG A 259 1.13 1.13 -23.55
N LYS A 260 2.19 1.92 -23.80
CA LYS A 260 3.32 2.06 -22.86
C LYS A 260 2.87 2.58 -21.50
N ARG A 261 1.93 3.53 -21.45
CA ARG A 261 1.34 4.01 -20.19
C ARG A 261 0.54 2.93 -19.46
N CYS A 262 -0.19 2.08 -20.17
CA CYS A 262 -0.87 0.92 -19.58
C CYS A 262 0.14 -0.08 -19.01
N GLU A 263 1.21 -0.40 -19.74
CA GLU A 263 2.31 -1.26 -19.26
C GLU A 263 2.93 -0.71 -17.97
N ARG A 264 3.18 0.61 -17.88
CA ARG A 264 3.69 1.25 -16.65
C ARG A 264 2.72 1.13 -15.48
N LEU A 265 1.42 1.28 -15.72
CA LEU A 265 0.42 1.11 -14.68
C LEU A 265 0.37 -0.34 -14.19
N GLU A 266 0.42 -1.32 -15.09
CA GLU A 266 0.49 -2.74 -14.71
C GLU A 266 1.74 -3.03 -13.88
N GLN A 267 2.89 -2.50 -14.29
CA GLN A 267 4.16 -2.62 -13.57
C GLN A 267 4.15 -1.94 -12.19
N SER A 268 3.35 -0.88 -11.98
CA SER A 268 3.27 -0.20 -10.69
C SER A 268 2.80 -1.10 -9.54
N SER A 269 2.12 -2.22 -9.86
CA SER A 269 1.73 -3.23 -8.88
C SER A 269 2.93 -3.94 -8.22
N GLU A 270 4.09 -3.99 -8.91
CA GLU A 270 5.31 -4.66 -8.45
C GLU A 270 5.85 -4.07 -7.14
N MET A 271 5.68 -2.75 -6.95
CA MET A 271 6.07 -2.09 -5.70
C MET A 271 5.25 -2.62 -4.52
N TYR A 272 3.93 -2.83 -4.69
CA TYR A 272 3.07 -3.38 -3.63
C TYR A 272 3.42 -4.85 -3.34
N VAL A 273 3.71 -5.63 -4.37
CA VAL A 273 4.17 -7.02 -4.24
C VAL A 273 5.48 -7.09 -3.45
N THR A 274 6.47 -6.30 -3.85
CA THR A 274 7.79 -6.25 -3.19
C THR A 274 7.66 -5.77 -1.74
N THR A 275 6.86 -4.73 -1.50
CA THR A 275 6.60 -4.21 -0.15
C THR A 275 5.88 -5.24 0.72
N GLY A 276 4.93 -5.98 0.14
CA GLY A 276 4.21 -7.04 0.85
C GLY A 276 5.15 -8.14 1.34
N TRP A 277 6.03 -8.64 0.47
CA TRP A 277 7.01 -9.66 0.87
C TRP A 277 8.01 -9.13 1.90
N ARG A 278 8.46 -7.88 1.75
CA ARG A 278 9.33 -7.22 2.71
C ARG A 278 8.68 -7.10 4.10
N LEU A 279 7.37 -6.81 4.16
CA LEU A 279 6.62 -6.80 5.41
C LEU A 279 6.61 -8.19 6.06
N ILE A 280 6.38 -9.26 5.29
CA ILE A 280 6.42 -10.62 5.82
C ILE A 280 7.81 -10.94 6.40
N GLU A 281 8.90 -10.56 5.74
CA GLU A 281 10.26 -10.75 6.27
C GLU A 281 10.45 -10.01 7.61
N MET A 282 9.98 -8.77 7.71
CA MET A 282 10.05 -8.01 8.97
C MET A 282 9.26 -8.69 10.09
N ILE A 283 8.05 -9.18 9.78
CA ILE A 283 7.19 -9.90 10.72
C ILE A 283 7.82 -11.23 11.15
N GLU A 284 8.40 -11.98 10.22
CA GLU A 284 9.02 -13.29 10.51
C GLU A 284 10.24 -13.15 11.43
N THR A 285 10.94 -12.01 11.35
CA THR A 285 12.09 -11.69 12.21
C THR A 285 11.73 -10.96 13.50
N SER A 286 10.44 -10.75 13.80
CA SER A 286 10.01 -10.11 15.04
C SER A 286 10.43 -10.94 16.27
N PRO A 287 10.91 -10.29 17.35
CA PRO A 287 11.30 -10.99 18.56
C PRO A 287 10.08 -11.67 19.19
N ILE A 288 10.25 -12.92 19.62
CA ILE A 288 9.20 -13.68 20.30
C ILE A 288 9.24 -13.34 21.78
N LEU A 289 8.15 -12.80 22.33
CA LEU A 289 8.02 -12.63 23.77
C LEU A 289 7.64 -13.98 24.38
N THR A 290 8.58 -14.63 25.05
CA THR A 290 8.25 -15.79 25.88
C THR A 290 7.41 -15.31 27.06
N ALA A 291 6.24 -15.94 27.26
CA ALA A 291 5.46 -15.73 28.46
C ALA A 291 6.37 -15.91 29.69
N GLN A 292 6.47 -14.88 30.53
CA GLN A 292 7.02 -15.06 31.87
C GLN A 292 6.13 -16.12 32.55
N ALA A 293 6.73 -17.26 32.87
CA ALA A 293 6.08 -18.37 33.55
C ALA A 293 5.60 -17.98 34.96
#